data_AF-A0ABD0M1V3-F1
#
_entry.id   AF-A0ABD0M1V3-F1
#
_cell.length_a   1.000
_cell.length_b   1.000
_cell.length_c   1.000
_cell.angle_alpha   90.00
_cell.angle_beta   90.00
_cell.angle_gamma   90.00
#
_symmetry.space_group_name_H-M   'P 1'
#
loop_
_entity.id
_entity.type
_entity.pdbx_description
1 polymer ?
#
loop_
_entity_poly.entity_id
_entity_poly.type
_entity_poly.pdbx_seq_one_letter_code
_entity_poly.pdbx_strand_id
1 'polypeptide(L)'
;MNRKTSKVNIGCRDTTLTNYSNMNRKTSKMNIGCRDTTLTTYSNMNRKTSKVNIGCRDTTLTYYSNMNRKTSKVNTGCRDTTLTYYSNMNRKTSKVNIGCRDTTLTYYSNMNRKTTNEKPNCP
;
A
#
# COMPACT_ATOMS: atom_id res chain seq x y z
N MET A 1 16.64 -15.71 -12.08
CA MET A 1 15.30 -15.37 -11.54
C MET A 1 15.41 -14.17 -10.58
N ASN A 2 14.89 -12.99 -10.95
CA ASN A 2 15.09 -11.75 -10.17
C ASN A 2 14.12 -11.66 -8.96
N ARG A 3 14.66 -11.71 -7.74
CA ARG A 3 13.93 -11.60 -6.47
C ARG A 3 14.55 -10.48 -5.64
N LYS A 4 13.74 -9.54 -5.15
CA LYS A 4 14.18 -8.49 -4.23
C LYS A 4 13.45 -8.55 -2.90
N THR A 5 14.22 -8.36 -1.83
CA THR A 5 13.70 -8.06 -0.50
C THR A 5 14.09 -6.63 -0.14
N SER A 6 13.18 -5.87 0.45
CA SER A 6 13.50 -4.50 0.89
C SER A 6 12.78 -4.16 2.18
N LYS A 7 13.48 -3.42 3.03
CA LYS A 7 12.95 -2.83 4.26
C LYS A 7 13.17 -1.33 4.18
N VAL A 8 12.10 -0.55 4.37
CA VAL A 8 12.13 0.91 4.34
C VAL A 8 11.52 1.41 5.64
N ASN A 9 12.24 2.31 6.32
CA ASN A 9 11.77 3.04 7.49
C ASN A 9 11.98 4.53 7.20
N ILE A 10 10.94 5.33 7.29
CA ILE A 10 11.01 6.78 7.05
C ILE A 10 10.38 7.50 8.23
N GLY A 11 11.12 8.45 8.79
CA GLY A 11 10.67 9.38 9.82
C GLY A 11 11.03 10.80 9.41
N CYS A 12 10.05 11.68 9.25
CA CYS A 12 10.27 12.98 8.63
C CYS A 12 9.15 13.98 8.96
N ARG A 13 9.39 15.27 8.71
CA ARG A 13 8.30 16.25 8.68
C ARG A 13 7.46 16.01 7.44
N ASP A 14 8.09 16.13 6.28
CA ASP A 14 7.47 15.96 4.97
C ASP A 14 8.23 14.90 4.17
N THR A 15 7.51 14.02 3.47
CA THR A 15 8.13 13.08 2.52
C THR A 15 7.30 12.93 1.28
N THR A 16 8.01 12.97 0.16
CA THR A 16 7.51 12.49 -1.12
C THR A 16 8.35 11.29 -1.55
N LEU A 17 7.70 10.16 -1.76
CA LEU A 17 8.38 8.96 -2.24
C LEU A 17 7.68 8.41 -3.49
N THR A 18 8.46 8.17 -4.53
CA THR A 18 8.02 7.45 -5.73
C THR A 18 8.79 6.14 -5.83
N ASN A 19 8.07 5.01 -5.88
CA ASN A 19 8.68 3.70 -5.99
C ASN A 19 8.20 2.98 -7.25
N TYR A 20 9.13 2.69 -8.15
CA TYR A 20 8.89 1.83 -9.32
C TYR A 20 9.51 0.45 -9.09
N SER A 21 8.81 -0.60 -9.50
CA SER A 21 9.33 -1.97 -9.41
C SER A 21 8.76 -2.85 -10.50
N ASN A 22 9.64 -3.41 -11.32
CA ASN A 22 9.33 -4.43 -12.31
C ASN A 22 10.21 -5.67 -12.09
N MET A 23 9.67 -6.70 -11.43
CA MET A 23 10.42 -7.92 -11.07
C MET A 23 9.52 -9.14 -10.90
N ASN A 24 10.11 -10.33 -11.00
CA ASN A 24 9.37 -11.58 -10.82
C ASN A 24 8.81 -11.76 -9.40
N ARG A 25 9.63 -11.51 -8.36
CA ARG A 25 9.19 -11.66 -6.96
C ARG A 25 9.71 -10.51 -6.09
N LYS A 26 8.82 -9.87 -5.33
CA LYS A 26 9.21 -8.86 -4.32
C LYS A 26 8.61 -9.19 -2.97
N THR A 27 9.45 -9.07 -1.94
CA THR A 27 9.01 -9.00 -0.55
C THR A 27 9.40 -7.64 0.00
N SER A 28 8.45 -6.88 0.54
CA SER A 28 8.75 -5.56 1.08
C SER A 28 8.09 -5.31 2.43
N LYS A 29 8.85 -4.71 3.34
CA LYS A 29 8.33 -4.14 4.59
C LYS A 29 8.57 -2.64 4.58
N MET A 30 7.52 -1.87 4.83
CA MET A 30 7.57 -0.41 4.84
C MET A 30 6.93 0.09 6.12
N ASN A 31 7.65 0.95 6.84
CA ASN A 31 7.13 1.72 7.98
C ASN A 31 7.36 3.20 7.68
N ILE A 32 6.30 4.00 7.72
CA ILE A 32 6.38 5.45 7.52
C ILE A 32 5.73 6.13 8.71
N GLY A 33 6.43 7.10 9.29
CA GLY A 33 5.87 8.01 10.28
C GLY A 33 6.27 9.44 9.97
N CYS A 34 5.39 10.23 9.35
CA CYS A 34 5.68 11.62 9.02
C CYS A 34 4.48 12.52 9.28
N ARG A 35 4.70 13.84 9.33
CA ARG A 35 3.57 14.77 9.44
C ARG A 35 2.78 14.75 8.14
N ASP A 36 3.45 15.04 7.02
CA ASP A 36 2.84 15.09 5.70
C ASP A 36 3.52 14.05 4.79
N THR A 37 2.74 13.20 4.16
CA THR A 37 3.27 12.12 3.31
C THR A 37 2.57 12.05 1.98
N THR A 38 3.35 12.10 0.90
CA THR A 38 2.90 11.70 -0.43
C THR A 38 3.67 10.46 -0.87
N LEU A 39 2.97 9.35 -1.10
CA LEU A 39 3.58 8.10 -1.59
C LEU A 39 2.92 7.66 -2.89
N THR A 40 3.72 7.54 -3.94
CA THR A 40 3.29 6.95 -5.20
C THR A 40 4.05 5.65 -5.45
N THR A 41 3.33 4.56 -5.67
CA THR A 41 3.94 3.26 -5.96
C THR A 41 3.41 2.67 -7.25
N TYR A 42 4.32 2.35 -8.16
CA TYR A 42 4.07 1.58 -9.37
C TYR A 42 4.69 0.19 -9.24
N SER A 43 3.96 -0.83 -9.65
CA SER A 43 4.41 -2.21 -9.47
C SER A 43 3.88 -3.11 -10.58
N ASN A 44 4.79 -3.71 -11.35
CA ASN A 44 4.49 -4.79 -12.29
C ASN A 44 5.25 -6.06 -11.86
N MET A 45 4.54 -7.06 -11.33
CA MET A 45 5.20 -8.23 -10.73
C MET A 45 4.38 -9.51 -10.81
N ASN A 46 5.07 -10.64 -11.00
CA ASN A 46 4.42 -11.95 -10.92
C ASN A 46 3.91 -12.25 -9.49
N ARG A 47 4.74 -12.00 -8.47
CA ARG A 47 4.35 -12.22 -7.06
C ARG A 47 4.84 -11.11 -6.14
N LYS A 48 3.94 -10.50 -5.36
CA LYS A 48 4.28 -9.53 -4.31
C LYS A 48 3.76 -9.97 -2.95
N THR A 49 4.66 -9.92 -1.96
CA THR A 49 4.28 -9.95 -0.54
C THR A 49 4.68 -8.63 0.08
N SER A 50 3.75 -7.91 0.71
CA SER A 50 4.05 -6.62 1.33
C SER A 50 3.41 -6.45 2.71
N LYS A 51 4.18 -5.89 3.63
CA LYS A 51 3.68 -5.37 4.91
C LYS A 51 3.93 -3.87 4.96
N VAL A 52 2.88 -3.10 5.15
CA VAL A 52 2.93 -1.63 5.18
C VAL A 52 2.30 -1.16 6.49
N ASN A 53 3.05 -0.34 7.23
CA ASN A 53 2.57 0.37 8.41
C ASN A 53 2.77 1.87 8.18
N ILE A 54 1.72 2.67 8.31
CA ILE A 54 1.77 4.13 8.09
C ILE A 54 1.13 4.81 9.30
N GLY A 55 1.83 5.81 9.84
CA GLY A 55 1.37 6.63 10.96
C GLY A 55 1.63 8.10 10.69
N CYS A 56 0.66 8.84 10.15
CA CYS A 56 0.91 10.20 9.67
C CYS A 56 -0.22 11.17 9.99
N ARG A 57 0.03 12.49 9.94
CA ARG A 57 -1.04 13.48 10.14
C ARG A 57 -1.86 13.63 8.86
N ASP A 58 -1.19 14.05 7.79
CA ASP A 58 -1.81 14.26 6.48
C ASP A 58 -1.14 13.31 5.47
N THR A 59 -1.94 12.55 4.73
CA THR A 59 -1.42 11.46 3.90
C THR A 59 -2.14 11.34 2.58
N THR A 60 -1.38 11.40 1.49
CA THR A 60 -1.83 11.02 0.16
C THR A 60 -1.06 9.80 -0.30
N LEU A 61 -1.76 8.69 -0.57
CA LEU A 61 -1.13 7.50 -1.15
C LEU A 61 -1.80 7.12 -2.46
N THR A 62 -0.96 6.89 -3.47
CA THR A 62 -1.40 6.44 -4.78
C THR A 62 -0.67 5.15 -5.15
N TYR A 63 -1.44 4.11 -5.48
CA TYR A 63 -0.91 2.80 -5.80
C TYR A 63 -1.42 2.29 -7.14
N TYR A 64 -0.48 2.03 -8.05
CA TYR A 64 -0.74 1.35 -9.31
C TYR A 64 -0.07 -0.03 -9.30
N SER A 65 -0.84 -1.06 -9.61
CA SER A 65 -0.37 -2.44 -9.49
C SER A 65 -0.91 -3.34 -10.60
N ASN A 66 -0.02 -3.95 -11.38
CA ASN A 66 -0.35 -5.09 -12.24
C ASN A 66 0.36 -6.34 -11.71
N MET A 67 -0.39 -7.33 -11.22
CA MET A 67 0.23 -8.51 -10.59
C MET A 67 -0.55 -9.81 -10.76
N ASN A 68 0.15 -10.91 -11.01
CA ASN A 68 -0.48 -12.24 -10.99
C ASN A 68 -0.95 -12.63 -9.59
N ARG A 69 -0.12 -12.45 -8.56
CA ARG A 69 -0.50 -12.76 -7.16
C ARG A 69 0.01 -11.71 -6.18
N LYS A 70 -0.90 -11.18 -5.35
CA LYS A 70 -0.58 -10.26 -4.26
C LYS A 70 -1.04 -10.80 -2.91
N THR A 71 -0.15 -10.69 -1.92
CA THR A 71 -0.47 -10.85 -0.51
C THR A 71 -0.03 -9.60 0.22
N SER A 72 -0.97 -8.92 0.90
CA SER A 72 -0.66 -7.68 1.60
C SER A 72 -1.28 -7.60 2.99
N LYS A 73 -0.50 -7.08 3.94
CA LYS A 73 -0.98 -6.61 5.24
C LYS A 73 -0.74 -5.11 5.33
N VAL A 74 -1.80 -4.34 5.53
CA VAL A 74 -1.73 -2.88 5.65
C VAL A 74 -2.29 -2.49 7.01
N ASN A 75 -1.55 -1.68 7.76
CA ASN A 75 -2.02 -1.01 8.96
C ASN A 75 -1.77 0.49 8.81
N THR A 76 -2.83 1.29 8.83
CA THR A 76 -2.72 2.74 8.66
C THR A 76 -3.38 3.42 9.85
N GLY A 77 -2.68 4.36 10.47
CA GLY A 77 -3.18 5.24 11.51
C GLY A 77 -2.94 6.68 11.11
N CYS A 78 -3.93 7.39 10.59
CA CYS A 78 -3.73 8.76 10.11
C CYS A 78 -4.81 9.72 10.60
N ARG A 79 -4.57 11.03 10.54
CA ARG A 79 -5.65 12.00 10.70
C ARG A 79 -6.32 12.12 9.33
N ASP A 80 -5.83 12.99 8.46
CA ASP A 80 -6.40 13.23 7.14
C ASP A 80 -5.76 12.32 6.09
N THR A 81 -6.55 11.45 5.46
CA THR A 81 -6.04 10.51 4.44
C THR A 81 -6.81 10.54 3.13
N THR A 82 -6.07 10.71 2.04
CA THR A 82 -6.54 10.41 0.68
C THR A 82 -5.82 9.18 0.15
N LEU A 83 -6.59 8.20 -0.28
CA LEU A 83 -6.06 6.92 -0.73
C LEU A 83 -6.63 6.53 -2.08
N THR A 84 -5.74 6.38 -3.06
CA THR A 84 -6.11 5.99 -4.42
C THR A 84 -5.42 4.69 -4.81
N TYR A 85 -6.22 3.69 -5.20
CA TYR A 85 -5.73 2.39 -5.63
C TYR A 85 -6.24 2.05 -7.02
N TYR A 86 -5.31 1.70 -7.90
CA TYR A 86 -5.56 1.08 -9.20
C TYR A 86 -4.86 -0.28 -9.24
N SER A 87 -5.62 -1.34 -9.43
CA SER A 87 -5.08 -2.70 -9.44
C SER A 87 -5.67 -3.60 -10.53
N ASN A 88 -4.79 -4.23 -11.30
CA ASN A 88 -5.15 -5.36 -12.15
C ASN A 88 -4.46 -6.61 -11.58
N MET A 89 -5.23 -7.59 -11.08
CA MET A 89 -4.64 -8.77 -10.44
C MET A 89 -5.42 -10.06 -10.63
N ASN A 90 -4.73 -11.16 -10.95
CA ASN A 90 -5.37 -12.47 -11.00
C ASN A 90 -5.82 -12.95 -9.61
N ARG A 91 -4.99 -12.81 -8.57
CA ARG A 91 -5.33 -13.24 -7.20
C ARG A 91 -4.83 -12.25 -6.14
N LYS A 92 -5.72 -11.82 -5.24
CA LYS A 92 -5.40 -10.96 -4.10
C LYS A 92 -5.84 -11.58 -2.77
N THR A 93 -4.91 -11.64 -1.82
CA THR A 93 -5.21 -11.84 -0.40
C THR A 93 -4.80 -10.60 0.36
N SER A 94 -5.69 -10.01 1.15
CA SER A 94 -5.33 -8.82 1.93
C SER A 94 -5.94 -8.80 3.32
N LYS A 95 -5.17 -8.29 4.29
CA LYS A 95 -5.63 -7.89 5.62
C LYS A 95 -5.37 -6.40 5.78
N VAL A 96 -6.42 -5.62 6.00
CA VAL A 96 -6.35 -4.17 6.07
C VAL A 96 -6.95 -3.71 7.40
N ASN A 97 -6.20 -2.92 8.14
CA ASN A 97 -6.65 -2.25 9.35
C ASN A 97 -6.38 -0.76 9.16
N ILE A 98 -7.42 0.06 9.20
CA ILE A 98 -7.32 1.50 8.99
C ILE A 98 -8.01 2.17 10.17
N GLY A 99 -7.26 2.97 10.92
CA GLY A 99 -7.79 3.88 11.93
C GLY A 99 -7.50 5.30 11.48
N CYS A 100 -8.49 5.99 10.92
CA CYS A 100 -8.30 7.34 10.43
C CYS A 100 -9.38 8.29 10.94
N ARG A 101 -9.07 9.58 11.01
CA ARG A 101 -10.02 10.65 11.33
C ARG A 101 -10.10 11.57 10.11
N ASP A 102 -11.11 11.31 9.26
CA ASP A 102 -11.30 11.90 7.92
C ASP A 102 -10.54 11.15 6.81
N THR A 103 -11.26 10.36 6.00
CA THR A 103 -10.67 9.52 4.96
C THR A 103 -11.48 9.51 3.68
N THR A 104 -10.78 9.78 2.58
CA THR A 104 -11.27 9.57 1.22
C THR A 104 -10.57 8.36 0.62
N LEU A 105 -11.34 7.35 0.23
CA LEU A 105 -10.83 6.14 -0.42
C LEU A 105 -11.42 6.01 -1.82
N THR A 106 -10.55 5.96 -2.82
CA THR A 106 -10.88 5.62 -4.19
C THR A 106 -10.21 4.32 -4.58
N TYR A 107 -11.00 3.32 -4.98
CA TYR A 107 -10.51 1.99 -5.30
C TYR A 107 -11.05 1.50 -6.64
N TYR A 108 -10.14 1.31 -7.60
CA TYR A 108 -10.39 0.67 -8.87
C TYR A 108 -9.63 -0.65 -8.94
N SER A 109 -10.35 -1.75 -9.16
CA SER A 109 -9.71 -3.03 -9.39
C SER A 109 -10.39 -3.92 -10.40
N ASN A 110 -9.58 -4.52 -11.25
CA ASN A 110 -9.96 -5.67 -12.05
C ASN A 110 -9.29 -6.91 -11.44
N MET A 111 -10.08 -7.86 -10.94
CA MET A 111 -9.54 -9.07 -10.31
C MET A 111 -10.37 -10.32 -10.56
N ASN A 112 -9.69 -11.43 -10.87
CA ASN A 112 -10.35 -12.74 -11.03
C ASN A 112 -10.70 -13.38 -9.67
N ARG A 113 -9.91 -13.14 -8.61
CA ARG A 113 -10.19 -13.70 -7.29
C ARG A 113 -9.70 -12.83 -6.13
N LYS A 114 -10.60 -12.52 -5.20
CA LYS A 114 -10.34 -11.70 -4.00
C LYS A 114 -10.64 -12.46 -2.72
N THR A 115 -9.74 -12.37 -1.74
CA THR A 115 -10.00 -12.77 -0.34
C THR A 115 -9.52 -11.65 0.57
N THR A 116 -10.43 -11.04 1.32
CA THR A 116 -10.13 -9.85 2.12
C THR A 116 -10.72 -9.92 3.51
N ASN A 117 -9.96 -9.44 4.49
CA ASN A 117 -10.43 -9.16 5.84
C ASN A 117 -10.06 -7.71 6.15
N GLU A 118 -11.06 -6.83 6.10
CA GLU A 118 -10.91 -5.38 6.21
C GLU A 118 -11.64 -4.94 7.49
N LYS A 119 -10.94 -4.22 8.36
CA LYS A 119 -11.51 -3.55 9.54
C LYS A 119 -11.20 -2.05 9.44
N PRO A 120 -12.00 -1.29 8.68
CA PRO A 120 -11.96 0.16 8.72
C PRO A 120 -12.65 0.63 10.00
N ASN A 121 -11.90 1.25 10.91
CA ASN A 121 -12.44 1.99 12.03
C ASN A 121 -12.24 3.48 11.73
N CYS A 122 -13.18 4.07 11.00
CA CYS A 122 -13.30 5.52 10.91
C CYS A 122 -14.53 5.92 11.75
N PRO A 123 -14.40 6.85 12.71
CA PRO A 123 -15.55 7.49 13.34
C PRO A 123 -16.35 8.32 12.33
#